data_AF-A0A2G6KER3-F1
#
_entry.id   AF-A0A2G6KER3-F1
#
_cell.length_a   1.000
_cell.length_b   1.000
_cell.length_c   1.000
_cell.angle_alpha   90.00
_cell.angle_beta   90.00
_cell.angle_gamma   90.00
#
_symmetry.space_group_name_H-M   'P 1'
#
loop_
_entity.id
_entity.type
_entity.pdbx_description
1 polymer ?
#
loop_
_entity_poly.entity_id
_entity_poly.type
_entity_poly.pdbx_seq_one_letter_code
_entity_poly.pdbx_strand_id
1 'polypeptide(L)'
;MPGYEGPDLIESICEGKGTRFNGTVCDFYTCVDRICSLLQRQQLEDFWNLGRCAYIVLQTIEECCLKTLHEMYEGLPLGDSIDYDMQSVVQRLKQQHLEFGFNLAVWHRYVYTTVYREIRKQLTFLPDKKHCGTCKHISKTNGYVCMERGEIRSNLDFRCLKYQPKAVLSEPPEVETCQNCEHLSRKSYFCYARGETRNKTDEVCEQYSQDISANFVSLDEERPNSGGAASQYVDHLLYKINQENEYFSDAPDAALLPQDELETLQTVLQDRIESVSAGTKKHDMYERQYRLFMTLLFKLYDDMPEEDAIKSVAQEYDVKEWTVKRDIKDVREYLKNVLEYQARTSS
;
A
#
# COMPACT_ATOMS: atom_id res chain seq x y z
N MET A 1 -18.14 -3.70 22.00
CA MET A 1 -18.40 -2.25 22.07
C MET A 1 -18.72 -1.80 20.66
N PRO A 2 -19.84 -1.10 20.42
CA PRO A 2 -20.16 -0.58 19.10
C PRO A 2 -19.07 0.42 18.68
N GLY A 3 -18.58 0.27 17.46
CA GLY A 3 -17.41 0.97 16.93
C GLY A 3 -17.64 2.47 16.87
N TYR A 4 -17.08 3.18 17.86
CA TYR A 4 -16.99 4.63 17.81
C TYR A 4 -15.88 4.98 16.82
N GLU A 5 -16.24 5.13 15.54
CA GLU A 5 -15.39 5.79 14.55
C GLU A 5 -15.35 7.27 14.93
N GLY A 6 -14.36 7.63 15.76
CA GLY A 6 -14.11 9.03 16.08
C GLY A 6 -13.87 9.83 14.81
N PRO A 7 -14.13 11.15 14.82
CA PRO A 7 -13.91 12.01 13.67
C PRO A 7 -12.45 11.89 13.20
N ASP A 8 -12.23 11.81 11.88
CA ASP A 8 -10.91 11.87 11.28
C ASP A 8 -10.15 13.11 11.82
N LEU A 9 -8.84 13.03 11.97
CA LEU A 9 -8.00 14.10 12.51
C LEU A 9 -8.19 15.40 11.72
N ILE A 10 -8.38 15.30 10.40
CA ILE A 10 -8.68 16.43 9.53
C ILE A 10 -10.04 17.05 9.87
N GLU A 11 -11.07 16.24 10.11
CA GLU A 11 -12.39 16.72 10.53
C GLU A 11 -12.34 17.43 11.89
N SER A 12 -11.62 16.83 12.84
CA SER A 12 -11.47 17.36 14.20
C SER A 12 -10.81 18.75 14.18
N ILE A 13 -9.82 18.95 13.31
CA ILE A 13 -9.01 20.17 13.27
C ILE A 13 -9.54 21.21 12.26
N CYS A 14 -9.72 20.79 11.00
CA CYS A 14 -10.04 21.69 9.89
C CYS A 14 -11.53 22.00 9.79
N GLU A 15 -12.41 21.01 10.00
CA GLU A 15 -13.87 21.23 10.05
C GLU A 15 -14.32 21.79 11.41
N GLY A 16 -13.44 21.77 12.41
CA GLY A 16 -13.73 22.25 13.76
C GLY A 16 -14.67 21.34 14.55
N LYS A 17 -14.89 20.10 14.10
CA LYS A 17 -15.75 19.11 14.79
C LYS A 17 -15.16 18.66 16.15
N GLY A 18 -13.88 18.90 16.39
CA GLY A 18 -13.23 18.62 17.67
C GLY A 18 -13.52 19.67 18.75
N THR A 19 -13.31 19.30 20.01
CA THR A 19 -13.51 20.20 21.17
C THR A 19 -12.55 21.40 21.18
N ARG A 20 -11.43 21.33 20.47
CA ARG A 20 -10.40 22.38 20.46
C ARG A 20 -10.83 23.66 19.73
N PHE A 21 -11.72 23.54 18.75
CA PHE A 21 -12.11 24.66 17.87
C PHE A 21 -13.59 25.03 17.95
N ASN A 22 -14.36 24.37 18.82
CA ASN A 22 -15.76 24.69 19.10
C ASN A 22 -16.63 24.88 17.84
N GLY A 23 -16.50 24.00 16.85
CA GLY A 23 -17.25 24.07 15.59
C GLY A 23 -16.77 25.15 14.61
N THR A 24 -15.69 25.87 14.92
CA THR A 24 -15.14 26.89 14.02
C THR A 24 -14.33 26.22 12.92
N VAL A 25 -14.73 26.38 11.66
CA VAL A 25 -14.00 25.87 10.49
C VAL A 25 -12.68 26.64 10.31
N CYS A 26 -11.67 26.02 9.71
CA CYS A 26 -10.42 26.67 9.34
C CYS A 26 -10.62 27.60 8.13
N ASP A 27 -10.12 28.84 8.18
CA ASP A 27 -10.31 29.86 7.13
C ASP A 27 -9.78 29.43 5.75
N PHE A 28 -8.83 28.49 5.73
CA PHE A 28 -8.20 27.97 4.51
C PHE A 28 -8.74 26.60 4.10
N TYR A 29 -9.81 26.10 4.72
CA TYR A 29 -10.36 24.78 4.45
C TYR A 29 -11.81 24.88 3.97
N THR A 30 -12.09 24.24 2.83
CA THR A 30 -13.44 24.14 2.27
C THR A 30 -14.04 22.79 2.65
N CYS A 31 -15.12 22.79 3.45
CA CYS A 31 -15.74 21.55 3.92
C CYS A 31 -16.34 20.68 2.80
N VAL A 32 -16.86 21.30 1.74
CA VAL A 32 -17.51 20.59 0.62
C VAL A 32 -16.51 19.69 -0.10
N ASP A 33 -15.38 20.25 -0.51
CA ASP A 33 -14.38 19.53 -1.30
C ASP A 33 -13.28 18.90 -0.44
N ARG A 34 -13.26 19.21 0.86
CA ARG A 34 -12.19 18.84 1.81
C ARG A 34 -10.80 19.30 1.40
N ILE A 35 -10.74 20.44 0.72
CA ILE A 35 -9.50 21.03 0.18
C ILE A 35 -8.97 22.11 1.11
N CYS A 36 -7.66 22.10 1.35
CA CYS A 36 -6.95 23.22 1.95
C CYS A 36 -6.36 24.11 0.86
N SER A 37 -6.79 25.38 0.80
CA SER A 37 -6.37 26.32 -0.23
C SER A 37 -4.86 26.62 -0.20
N LEU A 38 -4.22 26.56 0.97
CA LEU A 38 -2.78 26.79 1.12
C LEU A 38 -1.95 25.64 0.52
N LEU A 39 -2.40 24.39 0.73
CA LEU A 39 -1.77 23.22 0.10
C LEU A 39 -2.04 23.19 -1.41
N GLN A 40 -3.27 23.50 -1.83
CA GLN A 40 -3.65 23.54 -3.25
C GLN A 40 -2.81 24.55 -4.04
N ARG A 41 -2.49 25.71 -3.45
CA ARG A 41 -1.63 26.74 -4.03
C ARG A 41 -0.14 26.45 -3.90
N GLN A 42 0.24 25.30 -3.34
CA GLN A 42 1.62 24.90 -3.08
C GLN A 42 2.41 25.89 -2.20
N GLN A 43 1.70 26.64 -1.35
CA GLN A 43 2.31 27.63 -0.45
C GLN A 43 2.65 26.97 0.88
N LEU A 44 3.66 26.10 0.92
CA LEU A 44 4.00 25.35 2.13
C LEU A 44 4.42 26.24 3.29
N GLU A 45 5.17 27.31 3.02
CA GLU A 45 5.58 28.23 4.08
C GLU A 45 4.36 28.89 4.74
N ASP A 46 3.42 29.39 3.93
CA ASP A 46 2.14 29.93 4.42
C ASP A 46 1.29 28.85 5.11
N PHE A 47 1.29 27.62 4.58
CA PHE A 47 0.60 26.50 5.22
C PHE A 47 1.16 26.21 6.61
N TRP A 48 2.47 26.24 6.80
CA TRP A 48 3.08 26.07 8.12
C TRP A 48 2.82 27.27 9.05
N ASN A 49 2.75 28.48 8.51
CA ASN A 49 2.62 29.69 9.32
C ASN A 49 1.15 30.02 9.68
N LEU A 50 0.22 29.75 8.76
CA LEU A 50 -1.20 30.14 8.84
C LEU A 50 -2.12 28.93 8.97
N GLY A 51 -1.69 27.75 8.50
CA GLY A 51 -2.50 26.54 8.51
C GLY A 51 -2.68 25.99 9.92
N ARG A 52 -3.93 25.93 10.37
CA ARG A 52 -4.31 25.41 11.69
C ARG A 52 -3.83 23.98 11.93
N CYS A 53 -3.86 23.14 10.89
CA CYS A 53 -3.53 21.72 11.02
C CYS A 53 -2.03 21.40 10.99
N ALA A 54 -1.17 22.31 10.54
CA ALA A 54 0.24 22.00 10.29
C ALA A 54 0.97 21.48 11.55
N TYR A 55 0.98 22.27 12.63
CA TYR A 55 1.65 21.86 13.87
C TYR A 55 0.85 20.85 14.68
N ILE A 56 -0.48 20.90 14.63
CA ILE A 56 -1.32 20.01 15.41
C ILE A 56 -1.20 18.58 14.90
N VAL A 57 -1.26 18.38 13.58
CA VAL A 57 -1.06 17.07 12.98
C VAL A 57 0.34 16.56 13.27
N LEU A 58 1.37 17.41 13.18
CA LEU A 58 2.74 17.03 13.52
C LEU A 58 2.85 16.51 14.96
N GLN A 59 2.33 17.25 15.94
CA GLN A 59 2.33 16.87 17.35
C GLN A 59 1.52 15.59 17.60
N THR A 60 0.32 15.48 17.02
CA THR A 60 -0.51 14.27 17.17
C THR A 60 0.17 13.05 16.59
N ILE A 61 0.80 13.18 15.42
CA ILE A 61 1.56 12.09 14.79
C ILE A 61 2.75 11.68 15.64
N GLU A 62 3.48 12.63 16.19
CA GLU A 62 4.58 12.37 17.12
C GLU A 62 4.12 11.55 18.33
N GLU A 63 3.08 12.01 19.03
CA GLU A 63 2.50 11.32 20.18
C GLU A 63 2.04 9.91 19.79
N CYS A 64 1.37 9.75 18.65
CA CYS A 64 0.97 8.45 18.11
C CYS A 64 2.16 7.54 17.80
N CYS A 65 3.22 8.07 17.18
CA CYS A 65 4.42 7.31 16.84
C CYS A 65 5.14 6.83 18.10
N LEU A 66 5.33 7.72 19.09
CA LEU A 66 5.95 7.39 20.37
C LEU A 66 5.14 6.35 21.14
N LYS A 67 3.82 6.53 21.23
CA LYS A 67 2.91 5.55 21.84
C LYS A 67 3.01 4.19 21.16
N THR A 68 2.97 4.16 19.83
CA THR A 68 3.08 2.91 19.04
C THR A 68 4.41 2.21 19.28
N LEU A 69 5.52 2.95 19.35
CA LEU A 69 6.83 2.39 19.65
C LEU A 69 6.90 1.86 21.07
N HIS A 70 6.33 2.58 22.03
CA HIS A 70 6.27 2.15 23.43
C HIS A 70 5.45 0.86 23.61
N GLU A 71 4.32 0.75 22.92
CA GLU A 71 3.51 -0.48 22.92
C GLU A 71 4.23 -1.64 22.20
N MET A 72 4.90 -1.36 21.08
CA MET A 72 5.61 -2.40 20.31
C MET A 72 6.84 -2.95 21.03
N TYR A 73 7.47 -2.15 21.88
CA TYR A 73 8.73 -2.46 22.55
C TYR A 73 8.60 -2.37 24.07
N GLU A 74 7.44 -2.79 24.59
CA GLU A 74 7.16 -2.83 26.02
C GLU A 74 8.29 -3.54 26.77
N GLY A 75 8.95 -2.82 27.69
CA GLY A 75 10.10 -3.32 28.47
C GLY A 75 11.48 -2.87 27.99
N LEU A 76 11.60 -2.23 26.81
CA LEU A 76 12.79 -1.45 26.50
C LEU A 76 12.67 -0.09 27.18
N PRO A 77 13.72 0.41 27.86
CA PRO A 77 13.76 1.79 28.33
C PRO A 77 13.93 2.69 27.11
N LEU A 78 12.82 2.92 26.39
CA LEU A 78 12.64 4.12 25.57
C LEU A 78 12.60 5.27 26.57
N GLY A 79 13.76 5.63 27.13
CA GLY A 79 13.85 6.68 28.12
C GLY A 79 13.30 7.98 27.57
N ASP A 80 13.16 8.98 28.45
CA ASP A 80 12.84 10.37 28.08
C ASP A 80 13.87 11.00 27.09
N SER A 81 14.86 10.22 26.64
CA SER A 81 15.98 10.60 25.80
C SER A 81 15.72 10.51 24.30
N ILE A 82 14.48 10.32 23.83
CA ILE A 82 14.17 10.50 22.41
C ILE A 82 14.12 12.01 22.12
N ASP A 83 15.30 12.60 22.07
CA ASP A 83 15.53 14.00 21.69
C ASP A 83 15.77 14.06 20.19
N TYR A 84 14.69 13.87 19.42
CA TYR A 84 14.76 14.07 17.98
C TYR A 84 14.41 15.53 17.67
N ASP A 85 15.22 16.18 16.85
CA ASP A 85 15.08 17.59 16.56
C ASP A 85 13.83 17.86 15.70
N MET A 86 12.72 18.20 16.38
CA MET A 86 11.45 18.56 15.75
C MET A 86 11.60 19.75 14.80
N GLN A 87 12.49 20.70 15.08
CA GLN A 87 12.73 21.84 14.19
C GLN A 87 13.38 21.37 12.88
N SER A 88 14.35 20.46 12.95
CA SER A 88 14.91 19.82 11.75
C SER A 88 13.87 19.03 10.95
N VAL A 89 12.88 18.42 11.61
CA VAL A 89 11.74 17.79 10.91
C VAL A 89 10.90 18.84 10.19
N VAL A 90 10.49 19.91 10.88
CA VAL A 90 9.70 21.01 10.28
C VAL A 90 10.43 21.64 9.10
N GLN A 91 11.73 21.93 9.23
CA GLN A 91 12.53 22.52 8.15
C GLN A 91 12.56 21.63 6.90
N ARG A 92 12.74 20.31 7.07
CA ARG A 92 12.70 19.37 5.95
C ARG A 92 11.31 19.26 5.33
N LEU A 93 10.25 19.32 6.13
CA LEU A 93 8.88 19.33 5.64
C LEU A 93 8.56 20.63 4.88
N LYS A 94 9.14 21.77 5.28
CA LYS A 94 9.03 23.05 4.58
C LYS A 94 9.75 23.07 3.23
N GLN A 95 10.87 22.37 3.12
CA GLN A 95 11.70 22.30 1.91
C GLN A 95 11.13 21.36 0.83
N GLN A 96 10.07 20.60 1.11
CA GLN A 96 9.49 19.71 0.12
C GLN A 96 8.79 20.50 -0.99
N HIS A 97 8.92 20.03 -2.23
CA HIS A 97 8.07 20.50 -3.31
C HIS A 97 6.82 19.63 -3.37
N LEU A 98 5.65 20.28 -3.39
CA LEU A 98 4.38 19.59 -3.51
C LEU A 98 4.09 19.34 -4.99
N GLU A 99 4.01 18.07 -5.39
CA GLU A 99 3.53 17.70 -6.72
C GLU A 99 2.00 17.92 -6.83
N PHE A 100 1.48 17.93 -8.06
CA PHE A 100 0.04 18.05 -8.30
C PHE A 100 -0.73 16.90 -7.59
N GLY A 101 -1.89 17.22 -7.01
CA GLY A 101 -2.68 16.27 -6.21
C GLY A 101 -2.34 16.23 -4.71
N PHE A 102 -1.50 17.14 -4.23
CA PHE A 102 -1.15 17.22 -2.81
C PHE A 102 -2.31 17.78 -1.95
N ASN A 103 -3.05 16.88 -1.32
CA ASN A 103 -4.15 17.20 -0.40
C ASN A 103 -3.77 16.94 1.07
N LEU A 104 -4.67 17.25 2.01
CA LEU A 104 -4.42 17.09 3.45
C LEU A 104 -4.15 15.63 3.86
N ALA A 105 -4.80 14.65 3.22
CA ALA A 105 -4.58 13.24 3.53
C ALA A 105 -3.19 12.77 3.07
N VAL A 106 -2.76 13.20 1.88
CA VAL A 106 -1.40 12.96 1.35
C VAL A 106 -0.37 13.61 2.26
N TRP A 107 -0.58 14.87 2.63
CA TRP A 107 0.29 15.60 3.55
C TRP A 107 0.39 14.92 4.92
N HIS A 108 -0.75 14.53 5.52
CA HIS A 108 -0.79 13.81 6.78
C HIS A 108 0.05 12.51 6.74
N ARG A 109 -0.13 11.70 5.69
CA ARG A 109 0.65 10.47 5.50
C ARG A 109 2.14 10.75 5.33
N TYR A 110 2.47 11.84 4.65
CA TYR A 110 3.84 12.27 4.46
C TYR A 110 4.50 12.68 5.78
N VAL A 111 3.84 13.54 6.57
CA VAL A 111 4.29 13.91 7.92
C VAL A 111 4.47 12.68 8.79
N TYR A 112 3.51 11.76 8.78
CA TYR A 112 3.59 10.50 9.53
C TYR A 112 4.86 9.72 9.18
N THR A 113 5.11 9.54 7.89
CA THR A 113 6.27 8.79 7.40
C THR A 113 7.58 9.46 7.79
N THR A 114 7.64 10.80 7.69
CA THR A 114 8.82 11.58 8.04
C THR A 114 9.10 11.53 9.54
N VAL A 115 8.13 11.84 10.39
CA VAL A 115 8.27 11.81 11.85
C VAL A 115 8.66 10.40 12.32
N TYR A 116 7.97 9.37 11.83
CA TYR A 116 8.26 7.99 12.18
C TYR A 116 9.70 7.59 11.83
N ARG A 117 10.18 7.97 10.64
CA ARG A 117 11.57 7.70 10.22
C ARG A 117 12.58 8.40 11.12
N GLU A 118 12.30 9.62 11.52
CA GLU A 118 13.22 10.43 12.34
C GLU A 118 13.30 9.94 13.79
N ILE A 119 12.16 9.63 14.40
CA ILE A 119 12.13 8.96 15.70
C ILE A 119 12.87 7.63 15.61
N ARG A 120 12.64 6.85 14.55
CA ARG A 120 13.30 5.55 14.36
C ARG A 120 14.82 5.66 14.20
N LYS A 121 15.33 6.70 13.53
CA LYS A 121 16.79 6.93 13.39
C LYS A 121 17.48 7.09 14.75
N GLN A 122 16.81 7.69 15.73
CA GLN A 122 17.34 7.83 17.09
C GLN A 122 17.34 6.50 17.86
N LEU A 123 16.51 5.54 17.44
CA LEU A 123 16.39 4.23 18.06
C LEU A 123 17.28 3.20 17.36
N THR A 124 18.59 3.47 17.34
CA THR A 124 19.61 2.66 16.64
C THR A 124 19.68 1.19 17.09
N PHE A 125 19.20 0.90 18.29
CA PHE A 125 19.11 -0.47 18.83
C PHE A 125 17.93 -1.26 18.27
N LEU A 126 16.96 -0.61 17.62
CA LEU A 126 15.87 -1.31 16.98
C LEU A 126 16.38 -1.96 15.71
N PRO A 127 16.25 -3.29 15.56
CA PRO A 127 16.65 -3.92 14.33
C PRO A 127 15.85 -3.30 13.18
N ASP A 128 16.56 -2.89 12.13
CA ASP A 128 15.92 -2.61 10.86
C ASP A 128 15.01 -3.78 10.55
N LYS A 129 13.72 -3.50 10.36
CA LYS A 129 12.87 -4.41 9.60
C LYS A 129 13.40 -4.31 8.17
N LYS A 130 14.58 -4.86 7.89
CA LYS A 130 15.06 -5.04 6.53
C LYS A 130 14.01 -5.90 5.86
N HIS A 131 13.18 -5.26 5.06
CA HIS A 131 12.47 -5.92 3.99
C HIS A 131 13.54 -6.25 2.94
N CYS A 132 14.52 -7.10 3.27
CA CYS A 132 15.13 -7.88 2.20
C CYS A 132 13.95 -8.64 1.60
N GLY A 133 13.83 -8.68 0.27
CA GLY A 133 12.64 -9.21 -0.43
C GLY A 133 12.24 -10.65 -0.06
N THR A 134 12.99 -11.31 0.81
CA THR A 134 12.75 -12.63 1.41
C THR A 134 11.98 -12.58 2.75
N CYS A 135 11.92 -11.45 3.45
CA CYS A 135 11.36 -11.33 4.80
C CYS A 135 9.87 -10.91 4.85
N LYS A 136 9.07 -11.31 3.85
CA LYS A 136 7.60 -11.08 3.85
C LYS A 136 6.84 -11.89 4.93
N HIS A 137 7.54 -12.72 5.72
CA HIS A 137 6.97 -13.59 6.74
C HIS A 137 7.73 -13.59 8.08
N ILE A 138 8.16 -12.42 8.58
CA ILE A 138 8.15 -12.26 10.04
C ILE A 138 6.76 -11.73 10.40
N SER A 139 5.74 -12.57 10.14
CA SER A 139 4.46 -12.44 10.80
C SER A 139 4.70 -12.58 12.29
N LYS A 140 3.88 -11.91 13.11
CA LYS A 140 3.89 -11.99 14.59
C LYS A 140 3.73 -13.42 15.16
N THR A 141 3.80 -14.48 14.35
CA THR A 141 3.29 -15.82 14.64
C THR A 141 4.30 -16.95 14.50
N ASN A 142 5.51 -16.72 13.98
CA ASN A 142 6.46 -17.82 13.83
C ASN A 142 7.54 -17.73 14.91
N GLY A 143 7.38 -18.55 15.95
CA GLY A 143 8.39 -18.70 16.98
C GLY A 143 9.70 -19.30 16.44
N TYR A 144 10.79 -19.00 17.13
CA TYR A 144 12.13 -19.52 16.85
C TYR A 144 12.36 -20.82 17.64
N VAL A 145 12.98 -21.82 17.02
CA VAL A 145 13.36 -23.06 17.75
C VAL A 145 14.76 -22.87 18.35
N CYS A 146 14.88 -23.01 19.67
CA CYS A 146 16.17 -23.10 20.34
C CYS A 146 16.82 -24.45 20.00
N MET A 147 17.89 -24.46 19.21
CA MET A 147 18.54 -25.70 18.76
C MET A 147 19.12 -26.55 19.91
N GLU A 148 19.43 -25.94 21.05
CA GLU A 148 20.01 -26.62 22.21
C GLU A 148 18.95 -27.23 23.13
N ARG A 149 17.77 -26.59 23.25
CA ARG A 149 16.68 -27.00 24.15
C ARG A 149 15.44 -27.57 23.44
N GLY A 150 15.33 -27.40 22.13
CA GLY A 150 14.17 -27.78 21.33
C GLY A 150 12.92 -26.91 21.54
N GLU A 151 13.00 -25.86 22.35
CA GLU A 151 11.84 -25.01 22.69
C GLU A 151 11.51 -24.00 21.58
N ILE A 152 10.21 -23.82 21.29
CA ILE A 152 9.72 -22.77 20.39
C ILE A 152 9.53 -21.49 21.22
N ARG A 153 10.26 -20.43 20.85
CA ARG A 153 10.30 -19.14 21.54
C ARG A 153 9.70 -18.02 20.71
N SER A 154 9.01 -17.12 21.38
CA SER A 154 8.47 -15.91 20.77
C SER A 154 9.59 -14.99 20.27
N ASN A 155 9.30 -14.14 19.29
CA ASN A 155 10.23 -13.07 18.87
C ASN A 155 10.44 -11.99 19.96
N LEU A 156 9.64 -12.04 21.04
CA LEU A 156 9.73 -11.19 22.21
C LEU A 156 10.49 -11.84 23.39
N ASP A 157 10.89 -13.12 23.29
CA ASP A 157 11.65 -13.78 24.36
C ASP A 157 13.12 -13.29 24.39
N PHE A 158 13.69 -13.16 25.59
CA PHE A 158 15.10 -12.77 25.78
C PHE A 158 16.05 -13.71 25.00
N ARG A 159 16.95 -13.12 24.19
CA ARG A 159 17.95 -13.88 23.42
C ARG A 159 19.00 -14.49 24.36
N CYS A 160 19.27 -15.78 24.21
CA CYS A 160 20.39 -16.43 24.89
C CYS A 160 21.73 -15.88 24.36
N LEU A 161 22.72 -15.67 25.24
CA LEU A 161 24.02 -15.08 24.89
C LEU A 161 24.88 -15.93 23.92
N LYS A 162 24.49 -17.17 23.61
CA LYS A 162 25.27 -18.12 22.80
C LYS A 162 24.75 -18.34 21.36
N TYR A 163 23.85 -17.49 20.86
CA TYR A 163 23.36 -17.62 19.49
C TYR A 163 24.43 -17.26 18.45
N GLN A 164 24.77 -18.20 17.57
CA GLN A 164 25.51 -17.92 16.32
C GLN A 164 24.57 -18.01 15.11
N PRO A 165 24.60 -17.04 14.18
CA PRO A 165 23.91 -17.17 12.91
C PRO A 165 24.50 -18.34 12.11
N LYS A 166 23.63 -19.12 11.46
CA LYS A 166 24.07 -20.23 10.61
C LYS A 166 24.88 -19.67 9.44
N ALA A 167 26.17 -19.98 9.38
CA ALA A 167 27.05 -19.56 8.28
C ALA A 167 26.57 -20.21 6.97
N VAL A 168 26.42 -19.38 5.93
CA VAL A 168 26.15 -19.84 4.56
C VAL A 168 27.49 -20.20 3.95
N LEU A 169 27.78 -21.50 3.84
CA LEU A 169 28.92 -22.02 3.10
C LEU A 169 28.51 -22.27 1.64
N SER A 170 29.32 -21.74 0.73
CA SER A 170 29.28 -21.97 -0.72
C SER A 170 30.34 -23.00 -1.11
N GLU A 171 29.95 -24.10 -1.78
CA GLU A 171 30.54 -24.65 -3.01
C GLU A 171 29.82 -25.95 -3.47
N PRO A 172 29.75 -26.26 -4.79
CA PRO A 172 29.07 -27.44 -5.39
C PRO A 172 30.10 -28.49 -5.92
N PRO A 173 29.71 -29.58 -6.64
CA PRO A 173 28.51 -30.43 -6.59
C PRO A 173 28.85 -31.92 -6.42
N GLU A 174 27.90 -32.74 -5.92
CA GLU A 174 27.69 -34.08 -6.48
C GLU A 174 26.23 -34.51 -6.26
N VAL A 175 25.66 -35.11 -7.30
CA VAL A 175 24.22 -35.34 -7.48
C VAL A 175 23.80 -36.56 -6.67
N GLU A 176 23.18 -36.33 -5.52
CA GLU A 176 22.30 -37.31 -4.88
C GLU A 176 20.91 -36.69 -4.68
N THR A 177 19.93 -37.32 -5.32
CA THR A 177 18.52 -36.96 -5.26
C THR A 177 18.02 -36.97 -3.81
N CYS A 178 17.71 -35.79 -3.28
CA CYS A 178 17.14 -35.60 -1.95
C CYS A 178 15.70 -36.13 -1.89
N GLN A 179 15.48 -37.21 -1.13
CA GLN A 179 14.16 -37.77 -0.83
C GLN A 179 13.28 -36.88 0.08
N ASN A 180 13.76 -35.71 0.53
CA ASN A 180 13.07 -34.84 1.49
C ASN A 180 12.51 -33.53 0.92
N CYS A 181 12.46 -33.37 -0.41
CA CYS A 181 11.95 -32.15 -1.05
C CYS A 181 10.44 -32.15 -1.35
N GLU A 182 9.67 -33.14 -0.89
CA GLU A 182 8.22 -33.23 -1.16
C GLU A 182 7.37 -32.11 -0.53
N HIS A 183 7.94 -31.29 0.36
CA HIS A 183 7.20 -30.26 1.10
C HIS A 183 7.60 -28.82 0.80
N LEU A 184 8.51 -28.58 -0.15
CA LEU A 184 8.81 -27.21 -0.57
C LEU A 184 7.71 -26.68 -1.50
N SER A 185 7.00 -25.66 -1.00
CA SER A 185 5.94 -24.93 -1.70
C SER A 185 6.33 -24.57 -3.13
N ARG A 186 5.64 -25.22 -4.09
CA ARG A 186 5.76 -25.03 -5.55
C ARG A 186 5.16 -23.70 -6.01
N LYS A 187 5.65 -22.57 -5.52
CA LYS A 187 5.29 -21.28 -6.12
C LYS A 187 6.27 -20.98 -7.24
N SER A 188 5.76 -21.07 -8.47
CA SER A 188 6.44 -20.64 -9.67
C SER A 188 6.58 -19.11 -9.71
N TYR A 189 7.52 -18.62 -10.50
CA TYR A 189 7.70 -17.20 -10.85
C TYR A 189 7.66 -17.05 -12.37
N PHE A 190 7.22 -15.90 -12.88
CA PHE A 190 7.13 -15.65 -14.31
C PHE A 190 8.39 -14.92 -14.80
N CYS A 191 9.08 -15.46 -15.80
CA CYS A 191 10.24 -14.81 -16.45
C CYS A 191 9.72 -14.02 -17.65
N TYR A 192 9.56 -12.71 -17.48
CA TYR A 192 8.98 -11.82 -18.49
C TYR A 192 9.79 -11.77 -19.79
N ALA A 193 11.12 -11.89 -19.72
CA ALA A 193 11.96 -11.88 -20.90
C ALA A 193 11.82 -13.12 -21.81
N ARG A 194 11.44 -14.26 -21.23
CA ARG A 194 11.20 -15.51 -21.97
C ARG A 194 9.72 -15.83 -22.15
N GLY A 195 8.82 -15.08 -21.51
CA GLY A 195 7.37 -15.29 -21.57
C GLY A 195 6.91 -16.61 -20.94
N GLU A 196 7.69 -17.18 -20.00
CA GLU A 196 7.41 -18.51 -19.44
C GLU A 196 7.33 -18.51 -17.91
N THR A 197 6.54 -19.45 -17.37
CA THR A 197 6.41 -19.68 -15.93
C THR A 197 7.48 -20.68 -15.49
N ARG A 198 8.36 -20.27 -14.57
CA ARG A 198 9.50 -21.04 -14.08
C ARG A 198 9.31 -21.47 -12.64
N ASN A 199 9.84 -22.64 -12.29
CA ASN A 199 9.89 -23.13 -10.92
C ASN A 199 11.14 -22.59 -10.21
N LYS A 200 11.11 -22.53 -8.87
CA LYS A 200 12.28 -22.13 -8.06
C LYS A 200 13.52 -23.03 -8.23
N THR A 201 13.33 -24.23 -8.77
CA THR A 201 14.40 -25.17 -9.10
C THR A 201 15.02 -24.90 -10.47
N ASP A 202 14.37 -24.10 -11.31
CA ASP A 202 14.88 -23.74 -12.63
C ASP A 202 15.96 -22.66 -12.47
N GLU A 203 17.00 -22.69 -13.31
CA GLU A 203 18.06 -21.68 -13.33
C GLU A 203 17.47 -20.26 -13.33
N VAL A 204 17.98 -19.39 -12.48
CA VAL A 204 17.45 -18.03 -12.32
C VAL A 204 17.49 -17.30 -13.66
N CYS A 205 16.36 -16.76 -14.08
CA CYS A 205 16.26 -15.89 -15.26
C CYS A 205 17.18 -14.67 -15.03
N GLU A 206 18.34 -14.60 -15.70
CA GLU A 206 19.39 -13.59 -15.46
C GLU A 206 18.89 -12.14 -15.60
N GLN A 207 17.83 -11.94 -16.40
CA GLN A 207 17.18 -10.64 -16.60
C GLN A 207 16.17 -10.28 -15.49
N TYR A 208 15.74 -11.25 -14.66
CA TYR A 208 14.80 -11.00 -13.58
C TYR A 208 15.37 -10.07 -12.49
N SER A 209 16.69 -10.08 -12.27
CA SER A 209 17.35 -9.17 -11.33
C SER A 209 17.54 -7.76 -11.89
N GLN A 210 17.53 -7.60 -13.22
CA GLN A 210 17.77 -6.32 -13.90
C GLN A 210 16.51 -5.45 -13.99
N ASP A 211 15.32 -6.06 -14.05
CA ASP A 211 14.04 -5.32 -14.07
C ASP A 211 13.59 -4.85 -12.68
N ILE A 212 14.07 -5.47 -11.59
CA ILE A 212 13.81 -4.99 -10.21
C ILE A 212 14.68 -3.78 -9.85
N SER A 213 15.75 -3.54 -10.62
CA SER A 213 16.49 -2.25 -10.60
C SER A 213 15.77 -1.11 -11.34
N ALA A 214 14.45 -1.22 -11.59
CA ALA A 214 13.62 -0.09 -11.96
C ALA A 214 13.49 0.91 -10.79
N ASN A 215 14.45 1.84 -10.74
CA ASN A 215 14.37 3.22 -10.27
C ASN A 215 13.63 3.47 -8.93
N PHE A 216 14.19 3.01 -7.83
CA PHE A 216 14.15 3.82 -6.60
C PHE A 216 15.23 4.90 -6.75
N VAL A 217 14.84 6.13 -7.12
CA VAL A 217 15.72 7.29 -6.98
C VAL A 217 15.76 7.64 -5.51
N SER A 218 16.79 7.17 -4.81
CA SER A 218 17.15 7.71 -3.51
C SER A 218 17.64 9.15 -3.71
N LEU A 219 17.02 10.13 -3.06
CA LEU A 219 17.48 11.53 -3.07
C LEU A 219 18.75 11.76 -2.23
N ASP A 220 19.29 10.70 -1.61
CA ASP A 220 20.48 10.78 -0.76
C ASP A 220 21.81 10.64 -1.55
N GLU A 221 21.79 10.45 -2.87
CA GLU A 221 23.01 10.56 -3.68
C GLU A 221 23.16 11.99 -4.22
N GLU A 222 24.15 12.71 -3.68
CA GLU A 222 24.63 13.99 -4.21
C GLU A 222 24.88 13.84 -5.72
N ARG A 223 23.99 14.41 -6.54
CA ARG A 223 24.08 14.30 -8.00
C ARG A 223 25.39 14.91 -8.50
N PRO A 224 26.23 14.16 -9.23
CA PRO A 224 27.22 14.79 -10.08
C PRO A 224 26.49 15.57 -11.18
N ASN A 225 27.00 16.77 -11.43
CA ASN A 225 26.49 17.74 -12.38
C ASN A 225 26.57 17.19 -13.82
N SER A 226 25.59 16.38 -14.26
CA SER A 226 25.52 15.85 -15.63
C SER A 226 24.20 16.18 -16.31
N GLY A 227 24.30 16.88 -17.44
CA GLY A 227 23.23 17.61 -18.12
C GLY A 227 22.00 16.82 -18.61
N GLY A 228 20.87 17.55 -18.62
CA GLY A 228 19.87 17.59 -19.69
C GLY A 228 18.90 16.40 -19.85
N ALA A 229 19.38 15.17 -19.88
CA ALA A 229 18.57 14.03 -20.34
C ALA A 229 17.60 13.49 -19.28
N ALA A 230 17.96 13.55 -17.99
CA ALA A 230 17.11 13.07 -16.91
C ALA A 230 15.89 13.97 -16.65
N SER A 231 16.00 15.28 -16.91
CA SER A 231 14.87 16.22 -16.77
C SER A 231 13.78 15.95 -17.79
N GLN A 232 14.15 15.72 -19.05
CA GLN A 232 13.20 15.48 -20.13
C GLN A 232 12.37 14.20 -19.94
N TYR A 233 12.93 13.19 -19.26
CA TYR A 233 12.22 11.94 -18.96
C TYR A 233 11.14 12.12 -17.87
N VAL A 234 11.43 12.92 -16.84
CA VAL A 234 10.47 13.25 -15.78
C VAL A 234 9.34 14.11 -16.33
N ASP A 235 9.67 15.11 -17.15
CA ASP A 235 8.66 15.96 -17.80
C ASP A 235 7.75 15.16 -18.74
N HIS A 236 8.30 14.17 -19.46
CA HIS A 236 7.50 13.26 -20.29
C HIS A 236 6.56 12.37 -19.45
N LEU A 237 7.02 11.82 -18.32
CA LEU A 237 6.18 11.00 -17.45
C LEU A 237 5.03 11.80 -16.83
N LEU A 238 5.30 13.02 -16.37
CA LEU A 238 4.27 13.92 -15.85
C LEU A 238 3.24 14.30 -16.91
N TYR A 239 3.68 14.53 -18.16
CA TYR A 239 2.78 14.77 -19.28
C TYR A 239 1.83 13.58 -19.56
N LYS A 240 2.34 12.34 -19.52
CA LYS A 240 1.51 11.14 -19.71
C LYS A 240 0.49 10.94 -18.57
N ILE A 241 0.90 11.19 -17.33
CA ILE A 241 0.02 11.09 -16.15
C ILE A 241 -1.11 12.13 -16.22
N ASN A 242 -0.79 13.36 -16.64
CA ASN A 242 -1.81 14.41 -16.81
C ASN A 242 -2.78 14.09 -17.94
N GLN A 243 -2.30 13.52 -19.06
CA GLN A 243 -3.16 13.12 -20.17
C GLN A 243 -4.14 11.98 -19.80
N GLU A 244 -3.71 11.04 -18.96
CA GLU A 244 -4.59 9.96 -18.45
C GLU A 244 -5.61 10.48 -17.42
N ASN A 245 -5.26 11.50 -16.62
CA ASN A 245 -6.16 12.06 -15.60
C ASN A 245 -7.18 13.07 -16.16
N GLU A 246 -6.83 13.85 -17.19
CA GLU A 246 -7.81 14.71 -17.89
C GLU A 246 -8.92 13.89 -18.54
N TYR A 247 -8.63 12.64 -18.96
CA TYR A 247 -9.65 11.74 -19.49
C TYR A 247 -10.67 11.24 -18.44
N PHE A 248 -10.36 11.36 -17.13
CA PHE A 248 -11.22 10.91 -16.03
C PHE A 248 -11.93 12.04 -15.29
N SER A 249 -11.43 13.29 -15.36
CA SER A 249 -11.96 14.41 -14.55
C SER A 249 -13.14 15.15 -15.18
N ASP A 250 -13.44 14.91 -16.46
CA ASP A 250 -14.52 15.58 -17.20
C ASP A 250 -15.75 14.67 -17.42
N ALA A 251 -15.89 13.56 -16.68
CA ALA A 251 -17.10 12.73 -16.75
C ALA A 251 -18.29 13.51 -16.15
N PRO A 252 -19.25 13.97 -16.99
CA PRO A 252 -20.40 14.71 -16.52
C PRO A 252 -21.31 13.76 -15.73
N ASP A 253 -21.81 14.21 -14.57
CA ASP A 253 -22.87 13.61 -13.75
C ASP A 253 -23.01 12.10 -13.91
N ALA A 254 -22.30 11.31 -13.09
CA ALA A 254 -22.35 9.84 -12.95
C ALA A 254 -23.51 9.19 -13.73
N ALA A 255 -23.36 9.14 -15.04
CA ALA A 255 -24.43 8.70 -15.91
C ALA A 255 -24.56 7.21 -15.61
N LEU A 256 -25.77 6.80 -15.20
CA LEU A 256 -26.11 5.41 -15.01
C LEU A 256 -25.50 4.62 -16.17
N LEU A 257 -24.67 3.60 -15.87
CA LEU A 257 -24.14 2.71 -16.91
C LEU A 257 -25.32 2.34 -17.82
N PRO A 258 -25.25 2.63 -19.13
CA PRO A 258 -26.31 2.25 -20.06
C PRO A 258 -26.66 0.78 -19.82
N GLN A 259 -27.95 0.46 -19.79
CA GLN A 259 -28.42 -0.90 -19.47
C GLN A 259 -27.70 -1.97 -20.33
N ASP A 260 -27.44 -1.63 -21.59
CA ASP A 260 -26.71 -2.45 -22.56
C ASP A 260 -25.26 -2.79 -22.11
N GLU A 261 -24.58 -1.88 -21.42
CA GLU A 261 -23.22 -2.10 -20.90
C GLU A 261 -23.24 -3.07 -19.71
N LEU A 262 -24.23 -2.93 -18.82
CA LEU A 262 -24.40 -3.83 -17.69
C LEU A 262 -24.70 -5.26 -18.15
N GLU A 263 -25.59 -5.40 -19.12
CA GLU A 263 -25.92 -6.70 -19.74
C GLU A 263 -24.67 -7.31 -20.40
N THR A 264 -23.87 -6.49 -21.11
CA THR A 264 -22.60 -6.94 -21.71
C THR A 264 -21.62 -7.48 -20.66
N LEU A 265 -21.46 -6.76 -19.53
CA LEU A 265 -20.60 -7.20 -18.44
C LEU A 265 -21.08 -8.52 -17.82
N GLN A 266 -22.39 -8.67 -17.64
CA GLN A 266 -22.98 -9.91 -17.13
C GLN A 266 -22.69 -11.08 -18.06
N THR A 267 -22.92 -10.93 -19.38
CA THR A 267 -22.66 -11.97 -20.37
C THR A 267 -21.18 -12.37 -20.37
N VAL A 268 -20.26 -11.40 -20.42
CA VAL A 268 -18.81 -11.67 -20.46
C VAL A 268 -18.35 -12.45 -19.21
N LEU A 269 -18.86 -12.11 -18.03
CA LEU A 269 -18.50 -12.82 -16.80
C LEU A 269 -19.16 -14.20 -16.69
N GLN A 270 -20.37 -14.35 -17.20
CA GLN A 270 -21.08 -15.64 -17.27
C GLN A 270 -20.36 -16.61 -18.22
N ASP A 271 -19.98 -16.13 -19.41
CA ASP A 271 -19.18 -16.90 -20.39
C ASP A 271 -17.84 -17.34 -19.77
N ARG A 272 -17.23 -16.51 -18.93
CA ARG A 272 -16.01 -16.86 -18.19
C ARG A 272 -16.23 -18.04 -17.26
N ILE A 273 -17.36 -18.11 -16.55
CA ILE A 273 -17.71 -19.24 -15.67
C ILE A 273 -17.90 -20.50 -16.52
N GLU A 274 -18.68 -20.39 -17.59
CA GLU A 274 -19.04 -21.51 -18.48
C GLU A 274 -17.85 -22.06 -19.28
N SER A 275 -16.81 -21.24 -19.49
CA SER A 275 -15.54 -21.67 -20.10
C SER A 275 -14.75 -22.68 -19.26
N VAL A 276 -15.14 -22.92 -18.00
CA VAL A 276 -14.47 -23.83 -17.08
C VAL A 276 -15.44 -24.94 -16.67
N SER A 277 -14.96 -26.19 -16.61
CA SER A 277 -15.78 -27.32 -16.19
C SER A 277 -16.35 -27.13 -14.78
N ALA A 278 -17.66 -27.38 -14.65
CA ALA A 278 -18.37 -27.33 -13.37
C ALA A 278 -17.75 -28.28 -12.33
N GLY A 279 -17.77 -27.87 -11.06
CA GLY A 279 -17.19 -28.62 -9.93
C GLY A 279 -15.67 -28.50 -9.79
N THR A 280 -15.00 -27.72 -10.65
CA THR A 280 -13.59 -27.39 -10.45
C THR A 280 -13.44 -26.19 -9.51
N LYS A 281 -12.35 -26.14 -8.75
CA LYS A 281 -12.04 -24.97 -7.88
C LYS A 281 -12.00 -23.64 -8.64
N LYS A 282 -11.65 -23.69 -9.93
CA LYS A 282 -11.58 -22.51 -10.79
C LYS A 282 -12.98 -22.04 -11.18
N HIS A 283 -13.90 -22.96 -11.47
CA HIS A 283 -15.32 -22.65 -11.68
C HIS A 283 -15.92 -21.99 -10.42
N ASP A 284 -15.74 -22.60 -9.25
CA ASP A 284 -16.25 -22.05 -7.97
C ASP A 284 -15.67 -20.66 -7.67
N MET A 285 -14.41 -20.43 -8.02
CA MET A 285 -13.76 -19.13 -7.88
C MET A 285 -14.37 -18.08 -8.81
N TYR A 286 -14.64 -18.41 -10.07
CA TYR A 286 -15.25 -17.50 -11.04
C TYR A 286 -16.69 -17.17 -10.68
N GLU A 287 -17.45 -18.16 -10.20
CA GLU A 287 -18.81 -17.95 -9.72
C GLU A 287 -18.83 -17.01 -8.51
N ARG A 288 -17.90 -17.19 -7.55
CA ARG A 288 -17.75 -16.26 -6.43
C ARG A 288 -17.38 -14.85 -6.92
N GLN A 289 -16.40 -14.74 -7.81
CA GLN A 289 -15.96 -13.46 -8.38
C GLN A 289 -17.12 -12.70 -9.03
N TYR A 290 -17.94 -13.39 -9.83
CA TYR A 290 -19.14 -12.84 -10.44
C TYR A 290 -20.13 -12.32 -9.40
N ARG A 291 -20.51 -13.15 -8.43
CA ARG A 291 -21.47 -12.76 -7.38
C ARG A 291 -20.99 -11.56 -6.57
N LEU A 292 -19.72 -11.56 -6.15
CA LEU A 292 -19.13 -10.44 -5.40
C LEU A 292 -19.12 -9.15 -6.24
N PHE A 293 -18.74 -9.24 -7.52
CA PHE A 293 -18.69 -8.10 -8.42
C PHE A 293 -20.06 -7.48 -8.66
N MET A 294 -21.07 -8.29 -9.01
CA MET A 294 -22.42 -7.80 -9.26
C MET A 294 -23.04 -7.19 -8.00
N THR A 295 -22.87 -7.83 -6.85
CA THR A 295 -23.38 -7.30 -5.58
C THR A 295 -22.71 -5.98 -5.22
N LEU A 296 -21.38 -5.88 -5.40
CA LEU A 296 -20.66 -4.64 -5.16
C LEU A 296 -21.16 -3.52 -6.09
N LEU A 297 -21.35 -3.83 -7.37
CA LEU A 297 -21.85 -2.87 -8.36
C LEU A 297 -23.23 -2.32 -7.98
N PHE A 298 -24.16 -3.17 -7.54
CA PHE A 298 -25.47 -2.71 -7.07
C PHE A 298 -25.39 -1.85 -5.80
N LYS A 299 -24.53 -2.20 -4.83
CA LYS A 299 -24.36 -1.35 -3.63
C LYS A 299 -23.78 0.02 -3.98
N LEU A 300 -22.82 0.06 -4.90
CA LEU A 300 -22.26 1.33 -5.39
C LEU A 300 -23.30 2.16 -6.15
N TYR A 301 -24.24 1.51 -6.84
CA TYR A 301 -25.35 2.16 -7.52
C TYR A 301 -26.34 2.80 -6.54
N ASP A 302 -26.50 2.23 -5.34
CA ASP A 302 -27.30 2.79 -4.24
C ASP A 302 -26.54 3.89 -3.46
N ASP A 303 -25.58 4.56 -4.09
CA ASP A 303 -24.71 5.61 -3.52
C ASP A 303 -23.96 5.20 -2.24
N MET A 304 -23.74 3.89 -2.02
CA MET A 304 -22.98 3.41 -0.87
C MET A 304 -21.49 3.68 -1.06
N PRO A 305 -20.78 4.27 -0.07
CA PRO A 305 -19.32 4.44 -0.14
C PRO A 305 -18.60 3.11 -0.39
N GLU A 306 -17.56 3.11 -1.24
CA GLU A 306 -16.88 1.87 -1.68
C GLU A 306 -16.39 1.00 -0.53
N GLU A 307 -15.81 1.59 0.52
CA GLU A 307 -15.33 0.83 1.68
C GLU A 307 -16.47 0.17 2.46
N ASP A 308 -17.62 0.84 2.59
CA ASP A 308 -18.79 0.28 3.28
C ASP A 308 -19.48 -0.78 2.42
N ALA A 309 -19.51 -0.59 1.10
CA ALA A 309 -20.00 -1.58 0.16
C ALA A 309 -19.14 -2.86 0.21
N ILE A 310 -17.81 -2.72 0.28
CA ILE A 310 -16.89 -3.86 0.43
C ILE A 310 -17.11 -4.59 1.77
N LYS A 311 -17.23 -3.86 2.89
CA LYS A 311 -17.54 -4.46 4.20
C LYS A 311 -18.89 -5.21 4.16
N SER A 312 -19.91 -4.59 3.55
CA SER A 312 -21.24 -5.18 3.42
C SER A 312 -21.21 -6.47 2.59
N VAL A 313 -20.54 -6.47 1.43
CA VAL A 313 -20.36 -7.66 0.58
C VAL A 313 -19.56 -8.75 1.32
N ALA A 314 -18.50 -8.37 2.05
CA ALA A 314 -17.70 -9.31 2.82
C ALA A 314 -18.54 -10.03 3.88
N GLN A 315 -19.39 -9.29 4.61
CA GLN A 315 -20.31 -9.84 5.60
C GLN A 315 -21.40 -10.72 4.98
N GLU A 316 -21.99 -10.29 3.87
CA GLU A 316 -23.09 -11.00 3.17
C GLU A 316 -22.66 -12.38 2.66
N TYR A 317 -21.41 -12.51 2.21
CA TYR A 317 -20.86 -13.74 1.64
C TYR A 317 -19.98 -14.55 2.62
N ASP A 318 -19.88 -14.14 3.89
CA ASP A 318 -19.00 -14.72 4.91
C ASP A 318 -17.54 -14.89 4.43
N VAL A 319 -17.02 -13.81 3.82
CA VAL A 319 -15.63 -13.74 3.35
C VAL A 319 -14.92 -12.56 3.98
N LYS A 320 -13.59 -12.60 4.02
CA LYS A 320 -12.78 -11.48 4.48
C LYS A 320 -12.78 -10.35 3.45
N GLU A 321 -12.75 -9.09 3.88
CA GLU A 321 -12.70 -7.91 2.99
C GLU A 321 -11.57 -7.98 1.97
N TRP A 322 -10.39 -8.48 2.36
CA TRP A 322 -9.26 -8.64 1.43
C TRP A 322 -9.54 -9.66 0.31
N THR A 323 -10.39 -10.66 0.57
CA THR A 323 -10.85 -11.61 -0.47
C THR A 323 -11.72 -10.88 -1.47
N VAL A 324 -12.64 -10.02 -1.02
CA VAL A 324 -13.46 -9.19 -1.90
C VAL A 324 -12.56 -8.29 -2.75
N LYS A 325 -11.67 -7.50 -2.13
CA LYS A 325 -10.74 -6.60 -2.85
C LYS A 325 -9.90 -7.33 -3.90
N ARG A 326 -9.37 -8.53 -3.58
CA ARG A 326 -8.62 -9.37 -4.52
C ARG A 326 -9.50 -9.85 -5.68
N ASP A 327 -10.66 -10.43 -5.37
CA ASP A 327 -11.54 -11.02 -6.38
C ASP A 327 -12.10 -9.95 -7.33
N ILE A 328 -12.42 -8.74 -6.83
CA ILE A 328 -12.81 -7.59 -7.65
C ILE A 328 -11.67 -7.12 -8.55
N LYS A 329 -10.43 -7.08 -8.05
CA LYS A 329 -9.26 -6.75 -8.86
C LYS A 329 -9.09 -7.73 -10.02
N ASP A 330 -9.21 -9.03 -9.75
CA ASP A 330 -9.09 -10.08 -10.78
C ASP A 330 -10.20 -9.98 -11.83
N VAL A 331 -11.41 -9.55 -11.45
CA VAL A 331 -12.53 -9.28 -12.38
C VAL A 331 -12.23 -8.06 -13.24
N ARG A 332 -11.79 -6.94 -12.65
CA ARG A 332 -11.43 -5.71 -13.39
C ARG A 332 -10.33 -5.98 -14.43
N GLU A 333 -9.30 -6.74 -14.06
CA GLU A 333 -8.21 -7.11 -14.97
C GLU A 333 -8.71 -8.01 -16.13
N TYR A 334 -9.58 -8.98 -15.83
CA TYR A 334 -10.19 -9.81 -16.86
C TYR A 334 -11.04 -8.99 -17.85
N LEU A 335 -11.94 -8.14 -17.35
CA LEU A 335 -12.81 -7.29 -18.17
C LEU A 335 -11.98 -6.36 -19.06
N LYS A 336 -10.92 -5.75 -18.52
CA LYS A 336 -9.99 -4.92 -19.29
C LYS A 336 -9.43 -5.69 -20.48
N ASN A 337 -8.93 -6.90 -20.26
CA ASN A 337 -8.35 -7.72 -21.33
C ASN A 337 -9.37 -8.12 -22.41
N VAL A 338 -10.61 -8.43 -22.01
CA VAL A 338 -11.69 -8.79 -22.95
C VAL A 338 -12.09 -7.59 -23.82
N LEU A 339 -12.30 -6.42 -23.20
CA LEU A 339 -12.69 -5.20 -23.91
C LEU A 339 -11.59 -4.72 -24.86
N GLU A 340 -10.32 -4.78 -24.44
CA GLU A 340 -9.18 -4.48 -25.32
C GLU A 340 -9.09 -5.42 -26.53
N TYR A 341 -9.39 -6.71 -26.33
CA TYR A 341 -9.44 -7.68 -27.43
C TYR A 341 -10.58 -7.38 -28.41
N GLN A 342 -11.78 -7.11 -27.90
CA GLN A 342 -12.95 -6.76 -28.72
C GLN A 342 -12.69 -5.50 -29.55
N ALA A 343 -12.13 -4.45 -28.94
CA ALA A 343 -11.78 -3.22 -29.64
C ALA A 343 -10.80 -3.44 -30.81
N ARG A 344 -9.84 -4.36 -30.66
CA ARG A 344 -8.89 -4.72 -31.74
C ARG A 344 -9.54 -5.52 -32.86
N THR A 345 -10.56 -6.31 -32.57
CA THR A 345 -11.25 -7.13 -33.58
C THR A 345 -12.36 -6.38 -34.34
N SER A 346 -12.85 -5.27 -33.77
CA SER A 346 -13.87 -4.42 -34.39
C SER A 346 -13.29 -3.30 -35.26
N SER A 347 -11.96 -3.12 -35.24
CA SER A 347 -11.21 -2.20 -36.10
C SER A 347 -10.68 -2.92 -37.33
#